data_AF-A0A5J4FZ64-F1
#
_entry.id   AF-A0A5J4FZ64-F1
#
_cell.length_a   1.000
_cell.length_b   1.000
_cell.length_c   1.000
_cell.angle_alpha   90.00
_cell.angle_beta   90.00
_cell.angle_gamma   90.00
#
_symmetry.space_group_name_H-M   'P 1'
#
loop_
_entity.id
_entity.type
_entity.pdbx_description
1 polymer ?
#
loop_
_entity_poly.entity_id
_entity_poly.type
_entity_poly.pdbx_seq_one_letter_code
_entity_poly.pdbx_strand_id
1 'polypeptide(L)'
;MKNLLTITALASAMAFTSCSKEASLEEQENANLTTTSQVNLNAKEQTPNEIFDTQRRGIYKGVIAAGHSQDRGVIWINVENNGEYSAYAEMEGGEIIDYTSQGDYSQETTDQSFNFIANNSSFILDLSQVKARVTNASINNELYFIEITKETSTRRSSVLTGTFSDPENPFFSGTWNLTTTGETTGGAFGEEYFDQLIVTYNGYMFTDNNFENFDVCTLVDYLPGADVDSVLAGGQTSDLSGPITWHLVRDAALIGDYTNEGCTGATSGTFSWSDANEAYDGVILLD
;
A
#
# COMPACT_ATOMS: atom_id res chain seq x y z
N MET A 1 -63.22 -45.36 -18.50
CA MET A 1 -62.28 -46.44 -18.15
C MET A 1 -61.18 -46.52 -19.19
N LYS A 2 -60.02 -45.94 -18.90
CA LYS A 2 -58.67 -46.39 -19.30
C LYS A 2 -57.66 -45.39 -18.73
N ASN A 3 -57.00 -45.83 -17.66
CA ASN A 3 -55.81 -45.22 -17.11
C ASN A 3 -54.66 -45.42 -18.09
N LEU A 4 -53.82 -44.40 -18.29
CA LEU A 4 -52.40 -44.64 -18.51
C LEU A 4 -51.59 -43.44 -18.00
N LEU A 5 -50.94 -43.67 -16.86
CA LEU A 5 -49.78 -42.94 -16.37
C LEU A 5 -48.66 -43.05 -17.41
N THR A 6 -47.97 -41.94 -17.66
CA THR A 6 -46.52 -42.01 -17.93
C THR A 6 -45.84 -40.84 -17.22
N ILE A 7 -45.28 -41.15 -16.06
CA ILE A 7 -44.29 -40.33 -15.35
C ILE A 7 -42.95 -40.66 -15.99
N THR A 8 -42.22 -39.64 -16.45
CA THR A 8 -40.78 -39.78 -16.74
C THR A 8 -40.08 -38.59 -16.12
N ALA A 9 -39.69 -38.77 -14.86
CA ALA A 9 -38.75 -37.91 -14.16
C ALA A 9 -37.34 -38.29 -14.63
N LEU A 10 -36.67 -37.37 -15.32
CA LEU A 10 -35.23 -37.48 -15.59
C LEU A 10 -34.53 -36.50 -14.66
N ALA A 11 -34.22 -36.99 -13.45
CA ALA A 11 -33.36 -36.29 -12.51
C ALA A 11 -31.90 -36.40 -12.99
N SER A 12 -31.39 -35.34 -13.63
CA SER A 12 -29.95 -35.16 -13.79
C SER A 12 -29.37 -34.70 -12.46
N ALA A 13 -28.83 -35.65 -11.69
CA ALA A 13 -27.94 -35.35 -10.58
C ALA A 13 -26.61 -34.83 -11.16
N MET A 14 -26.45 -33.51 -11.23
CA MET A 14 -25.14 -32.91 -11.40
C MET A 14 -24.36 -33.13 -10.10
N ALA A 15 -23.43 -34.09 -10.15
CA ALA A 15 -22.44 -34.28 -9.11
C ALA A 15 -21.51 -33.05 -9.09
N PHE A 16 -21.77 -32.12 -8.18
CA PHE A 16 -20.78 -31.16 -7.76
C PHE A 16 -19.70 -31.92 -6.98
N THR A 17 -18.64 -32.32 -7.66
CA THR A 17 -17.39 -32.71 -7.00
C THR A 17 -16.75 -31.42 -6.49
N SER A 18 -17.13 -30.96 -5.30
CA SER A 18 -16.34 -29.98 -4.57
C SER A 18 -15.05 -30.67 -4.14
N CYS A 19 -13.98 -30.44 -4.90
CA CYS A 19 -12.63 -30.81 -4.48
C CYS A 19 -12.20 -29.81 -3.40
N SER A 20 -12.65 -30.00 -2.15
CA SER A 20 -11.93 -29.42 -1.03
C SER A 20 -10.65 -30.25 -0.89
N LYS A 21 -9.52 -29.69 -1.32
CA LYS A 21 -8.23 -30.21 -0.88
C LYS A 21 -8.22 -30.04 0.64
N GLU A 22 -8.41 -31.14 1.37
CA GLU A 22 -8.00 -31.18 2.77
C GLU A 22 -6.50 -30.90 2.79
N ALA A 23 -6.11 -29.80 3.43
CA ALA A 23 -4.70 -29.52 3.66
C ALA A 23 -4.10 -30.72 4.41
N SER A 24 -2.93 -31.16 3.98
CA SER A 24 -2.25 -32.27 4.63
C SER A 24 -1.85 -31.87 6.06
N LEU A 25 -1.82 -32.83 6.98
CA LEU A 25 -1.40 -32.57 8.37
C LEU A 25 0.00 -31.93 8.44
N GLU A 26 0.89 -32.24 7.48
CA GLU A 26 2.21 -31.61 7.35
C GLU A 26 2.12 -30.11 6.96
N GLU A 27 1.21 -29.72 6.06
CA GLU A 27 0.97 -28.30 5.72
C GLU A 27 0.42 -27.54 6.94
N GLN A 28 -0.45 -28.16 7.73
CA GLN A 28 -1.04 -27.55 8.92
C GLN A 28 -0.02 -27.41 10.07
N GLU A 29 0.85 -28.41 10.27
CA GLU A 29 1.95 -28.32 11.25
C GLU A 29 3.00 -27.27 10.84
N ASN A 30 3.36 -27.20 9.56
CA ASN A 30 4.31 -26.19 9.06
C ASN A 30 3.76 -24.76 9.14
N ALA A 31 2.47 -24.56 8.86
CA ALA A 31 1.81 -23.26 9.05
C ALA A 31 1.86 -22.84 10.53
N ASN A 32 1.56 -23.75 11.46
CA ASN A 32 1.59 -23.48 12.90
C ASN A 32 3.01 -23.17 13.42
N LEU A 33 4.04 -23.85 12.90
CA LEU A 33 5.45 -23.58 13.21
C LEU A 33 5.89 -22.18 12.73
N THR A 34 5.44 -21.77 11.55
CA THR A 34 5.74 -20.44 11.00
C THR A 34 5.08 -19.32 11.81
N THR A 35 3.81 -19.49 12.18
CA THR A 35 3.07 -18.54 13.03
C THR A 35 3.72 -18.37 14.41
N THR A 36 4.12 -19.47 15.07
CA THR A 36 4.71 -19.42 16.42
C THR A 36 6.09 -18.78 16.49
N SER A 37 6.86 -18.82 15.41
CA SER A 37 8.18 -18.19 15.34
C SER A 37 8.16 -16.66 15.32
N GLN A 38 7.00 -16.04 15.05
CA GLN A 38 6.84 -14.60 14.85
C GLN A 38 6.08 -13.90 16.02
N VAL A 39 5.77 -14.61 17.11
CA VAL A 39 4.88 -14.16 18.22
C VAL A 39 5.46 -13.01 19.07
N ASN A 40 6.66 -12.51 18.80
CA ASN A 40 7.20 -11.34 19.50
C ASN A 40 7.83 -10.30 18.56
N LEU A 41 7.55 -10.42 17.26
CA LEU A 41 8.01 -9.47 16.25
C LEU A 41 6.94 -8.39 16.05
N ASN A 42 7.36 -7.14 15.94
CA ASN A 42 6.45 -6.08 15.52
C ASN A 42 6.01 -6.31 14.06
N ALA A 43 4.95 -5.63 13.61
CA ALA A 43 4.39 -5.87 12.27
C ALA A 43 5.39 -5.64 11.12
N LYS A 44 6.38 -4.76 11.29
CA LYS A 44 7.43 -4.47 10.29
C LYS A 44 8.40 -5.63 10.11
N GLU A 45 8.74 -6.32 11.19
CA GLU A 45 9.72 -7.42 11.20
C GLU A 45 9.13 -8.77 10.76
N GLN A 46 7.80 -8.85 10.63
CA GLN A 46 7.12 -10.07 10.27
C GLN A 46 7.28 -10.44 8.79
N THR A 47 7.13 -11.73 8.51
CA THR A 47 7.00 -12.25 7.15
C THR A 47 5.54 -12.63 6.89
N PRO A 48 4.92 -12.16 5.78
CA PRO A 48 3.57 -12.56 5.42
C PRO A 48 3.46 -14.09 5.35
N ASN A 49 2.46 -14.63 6.05
CA ASN A 49 2.21 -16.06 6.10
C ASN A 49 1.35 -16.49 4.90
N GLU A 50 1.83 -17.47 4.13
CA GLU A 50 1.21 -17.94 2.89
C GLU A 50 -0.25 -18.40 3.06
N ILE A 51 -0.63 -18.88 4.26
CA ILE A 51 -2.01 -19.28 4.56
C ILE A 51 -3.00 -18.12 4.39
N PHE A 52 -2.50 -16.89 4.56
CA PHE A 52 -3.29 -15.68 4.46
C PHE A 52 -3.26 -15.08 3.06
N ASP A 53 -2.44 -15.52 2.11
CA ASP A 53 -2.29 -14.88 0.79
C ASP A 53 -3.63 -14.66 0.06
N THR A 54 -4.55 -15.61 0.17
CA THR A 54 -5.88 -15.55 -0.46
C THR A 54 -6.99 -15.04 0.47
N GLN A 55 -6.68 -14.79 1.73
CA GLN A 55 -7.63 -14.30 2.74
C GLN A 55 -7.62 -12.77 2.79
N ARG A 56 -8.42 -12.17 3.68
CA ARG A 56 -8.31 -10.75 4.03
C ARG A 56 -7.44 -10.50 5.26
N ARG A 57 -7.05 -11.55 5.99
CA ARG A 57 -6.10 -11.44 7.10
C ARG A 57 -4.66 -11.43 6.56
N GLY A 58 -3.68 -11.17 7.41
CA GLY A 58 -2.26 -11.14 7.04
C GLY A 58 -1.57 -9.81 7.36
N ILE A 59 -0.48 -9.52 6.65
CA ILE A 59 0.28 -8.27 6.79
C ILE A 59 -0.17 -7.25 5.75
N TYR A 60 -0.31 -6.02 6.21
CA TYR A 60 -0.52 -4.85 5.39
C TYR A 60 0.63 -3.87 5.61
N LYS A 61 1.02 -3.16 4.56
CA LYS A 61 1.97 -2.06 4.64
C LYS A 61 1.50 -0.92 3.75
N GLY A 62 1.76 0.31 4.18
CA GLY A 62 1.37 1.49 3.43
C GLY A 62 1.85 2.79 4.06
N VAL A 63 1.13 3.86 3.75
CA VAL A 63 1.47 5.24 4.14
C VAL A 63 0.54 5.68 5.27
N ILE A 64 1.08 6.45 6.19
CA ILE A 64 0.33 7.28 7.13
C ILE A 64 0.74 8.74 6.90
N ALA A 65 -0.21 9.63 6.63
CA ALA A 65 0.08 11.02 6.29
C ALA A 65 -0.94 11.99 6.89
N ALA A 66 -0.47 13.11 7.40
CA ALA A 66 -1.32 14.15 7.95
C ALA A 66 -2.16 14.80 6.86
N GLY A 67 -3.37 15.23 7.23
CA GLY A 67 -4.25 15.95 6.31
C GLY A 67 -3.86 17.42 6.12
N HIS A 68 -3.31 18.07 7.15
CA HIS A 68 -3.09 19.52 7.18
C HIS A 68 -1.63 19.94 7.38
N SER A 69 -0.73 19.00 7.59
CA SER A 69 0.71 19.23 7.73
C SER A 69 1.49 18.30 6.80
N GLN A 70 2.81 18.42 6.81
CA GLN A 70 3.73 17.57 6.03
C GLN A 70 4.20 16.34 6.82
N ASP A 71 3.63 16.09 8.00
CA ASP A 71 3.94 14.92 8.81
C ASP A 71 3.44 13.64 8.13
N ARG A 72 4.28 12.61 8.08
CA ARG A 72 4.06 11.40 7.29
C ARG A 72 4.97 10.27 7.79
N GLY A 73 4.66 9.06 7.35
CA GLY A 73 5.43 7.87 7.69
C GLY A 73 4.96 6.63 6.95
N VAL A 74 5.55 5.51 7.35
CA VAL A 74 5.20 4.17 6.87
C VAL A 74 4.52 3.42 8.01
N ILE A 75 3.44 2.72 7.69
CA ILE A 75 2.69 1.91 8.66
C ILE A 75 2.62 0.45 8.20
N TRP A 76 2.78 -0.46 9.15
CA TRP A 76 2.59 -1.90 9.01
C TRP A 76 1.46 -2.34 9.94
N ILE A 77 0.52 -3.12 9.42
CA ILE A 77 -0.62 -3.64 10.19
C ILE A 77 -0.62 -5.15 10.08
N ASN A 78 -0.54 -5.81 11.23
CA ASN A 78 -0.66 -7.23 11.39
C ASN A 78 -2.09 -7.58 11.78
N VAL A 79 -2.76 -8.37 10.94
CA VAL A 79 -4.06 -8.96 11.22
C VAL A 79 -3.88 -10.47 11.26
N GLU A 80 -3.59 -11.01 12.44
CA GLU A 80 -3.51 -12.44 12.74
C GLU A 80 -2.37 -13.19 12.03
N ASN A 81 -1.43 -12.50 11.38
CA ASN A 81 -0.31 -13.13 10.68
C ASN A 81 0.49 -14.06 11.60
N ASN A 82 0.68 -13.65 12.85
CA ASN A 82 1.30 -14.40 13.94
C ASN A 82 0.30 -14.77 15.07
N GLY A 83 -1.01 -14.70 14.81
CA GLY A 83 -2.05 -14.89 15.82
C GLY A 83 -2.39 -13.65 16.68
N GLU A 84 -1.74 -12.51 16.42
CA GLU A 84 -2.01 -11.24 17.11
C GLU A 84 -2.58 -10.17 16.16
N TYR A 85 -3.08 -9.07 16.73
CA TYR A 85 -3.58 -7.91 16.01
C TYR A 85 -2.84 -6.66 16.50
N SER A 86 -1.85 -6.22 15.72
CA SER A 86 -0.98 -5.10 16.07
C SER A 86 -0.72 -4.21 14.86
N ALA A 87 -0.33 -2.96 15.09
CA ALA A 87 0.21 -2.12 14.03
C ALA A 87 1.44 -1.35 14.54
N TYR A 88 2.30 -0.98 13.62
CA TYR A 88 3.57 -0.32 13.88
C TYR A 88 3.73 0.77 12.85
N ALA A 89 3.99 2.01 13.27
CA ALA A 89 4.25 3.13 12.37
C ALA A 89 5.59 3.79 12.67
N GLU A 90 6.33 4.12 11.62
CA GLU A 90 7.55 4.94 11.66
C GLU A 90 7.29 6.25 10.94
N MET A 91 7.28 7.35 11.68
CA MET A 91 7.12 8.69 11.16
C MET A 91 8.47 9.24 10.70
N GLU A 92 8.46 10.12 9.70
CA GLU A 92 9.66 10.75 9.16
C GLU A 92 10.46 11.51 10.22
N GLY A 93 9.78 12.06 11.24
CA GLY A 93 10.41 12.72 12.39
C GLY A 93 11.16 11.77 13.35
N GLY A 94 11.19 10.46 13.06
CA GLY A 94 11.76 9.42 13.91
C GLY A 94 10.85 8.97 15.07
N GLU A 95 9.62 9.47 15.13
CA GLU A 95 8.62 8.98 16.07
C GLU A 95 8.17 7.57 15.65
N ILE A 96 8.09 6.66 16.64
CA ILE A 96 7.60 5.30 16.47
C ILE A 96 6.31 5.16 17.26
N ILE A 97 5.27 4.60 16.62
CA ILE A 97 3.96 4.39 17.24
C ILE A 97 3.59 2.91 17.18
N ASP A 98 3.53 2.27 18.34
CA ASP A 98 3.02 0.91 18.53
C ASP A 98 1.54 0.93 18.86
N TYR A 99 0.72 0.33 18.00
CA TYR A 99 -0.72 0.19 18.21
C TYR A 99 -1.08 -1.22 18.66
N THR A 100 -2.01 -1.30 19.59
CA THR A 100 -2.69 -2.54 19.96
C THR A 100 -4.14 -2.48 19.53
N SER A 101 -4.66 -3.57 18.99
CA SER A 101 -6.09 -3.66 18.67
C SER A 101 -6.94 -3.74 19.95
N GLN A 102 -8.00 -2.94 20.04
CA GLN A 102 -9.00 -3.00 21.09
C GLN A 102 -10.13 -3.95 20.71
N GLY A 103 -10.04 -5.18 21.18
CA GLY A 103 -11.09 -6.18 21.09
C GLY A 103 -10.60 -7.55 21.54
N ASP A 104 -11.52 -8.39 22.01
CA ASP A 104 -11.23 -9.80 22.30
C ASP A 104 -11.47 -10.61 21.02
N TYR A 105 -10.51 -10.49 20.09
CA TYR A 105 -10.57 -11.18 18.81
C TYR A 105 -10.12 -12.62 19.01
N SER A 106 -11.07 -13.49 19.36
CA SER A 106 -10.84 -14.93 19.31
C SER A 106 -10.62 -15.39 17.85
N GLN A 107 -9.92 -16.51 17.66
CA GLN A 107 -9.64 -17.06 16.32
C GLN A 107 -10.91 -17.35 15.48
N GLU A 108 -12.09 -17.39 16.11
CA GLU A 108 -13.38 -17.62 15.45
C GLU A 108 -14.19 -16.34 15.13
N THR A 109 -13.68 -15.14 15.42
CA THR A 109 -14.46 -13.92 15.15
C THR A 109 -14.68 -13.71 13.65
N THR A 110 -15.93 -13.45 13.26
CA THR A 110 -16.28 -12.96 11.91
C THR A 110 -16.00 -11.47 11.76
N ASP A 111 -15.49 -10.82 12.80
CA ASP A 111 -15.26 -9.39 12.84
C ASP A 111 -14.34 -8.99 11.69
N GLN A 112 -14.80 -7.99 10.95
CA GLN A 112 -14.07 -7.40 9.84
C GLN A 112 -13.60 -6.00 10.19
N SER A 113 -13.81 -5.52 11.43
CA SER A 113 -13.42 -4.18 11.85
C SER A 113 -12.59 -4.23 13.12
N PHE A 114 -11.43 -3.58 13.07
CA PHE A 114 -10.40 -3.63 14.10
C PHE A 114 -10.04 -2.20 14.50
N ASN A 115 -10.16 -1.89 15.79
CA ASN A 115 -9.86 -0.57 16.32
C ASN A 115 -8.45 -0.58 16.92
N PHE A 116 -7.49 0.05 16.24
CA PHE A 116 -6.11 0.12 16.69
C PHE A 116 -5.88 1.40 17.48
N ILE A 117 -5.34 1.28 18.69
CA ILE A 117 -5.15 2.40 19.61
C ILE A 117 -3.74 2.39 20.19
N ALA A 118 -3.17 3.59 20.28
CA ALA A 118 -1.96 3.94 21.01
C ALA A 118 -2.27 5.17 21.91
N ASN A 119 -1.28 5.66 22.68
CA ASN A 119 -1.48 6.70 23.70
C ASN A 119 -2.34 7.90 23.24
N ASN A 120 -1.97 8.54 22.13
CA ASN A 120 -2.67 9.69 21.55
C ASN A 120 -3.02 9.47 20.08
N SER A 121 -3.13 8.21 19.65
CA SER A 121 -3.39 7.89 18.26
C SER A 121 -4.35 6.71 18.15
N SER A 122 -5.17 6.73 17.12
CA SER A 122 -6.08 5.64 16.82
C SER A 122 -6.42 5.59 15.34
N PHE A 123 -6.82 4.42 14.86
CA PHE A 123 -7.48 4.25 13.57
C PHE A 123 -8.36 3.00 13.56
N ILE A 124 -9.27 2.90 12.60
CA ILE A 124 -10.13 1.74 12.41
C ILE A 124 -9.80 1.11 11.06
N LEU A 125 -9.39 -0.15 11.07
CA LEU A 125 -9.24 -1.00 9.88
C LEU A 125 -10.55 -1.74 9.62
N ASP A 126 -11.06 -1.67 8.39
CA ASP A 126 -12.23 -2.39 7.90
C ASP A 126 -11.84 -3.30 6.73
N LEU A 127 -11.99 -4.60 6.95
CA LEU A 127 -11.77 -5.69 6.01
C LEU A 127 -13.08 -6.24 5.43
N SER A 128 -14.23 -5.59 5.66
CA SER A 128 -15.53 -6.06 5.17
C SER A 128 -15.65 -5.98 3.64
N GLN A 129 -14.86 -5.09 3.03
CA GLN A 129 -14.80 -4.87 1.59
C GLN A 129 -13.69 -5.70 0.93
N VAL A 130 -13.68 -5.73 -0.40
CA VAL A 130 -12.62 -6.40 -1.17
C VAL A 130 -11.25 -5.74 -0.94
N LYS A 131 -11.22 -4.40 -0.95
CA LYS A 131 -10.06 -3.60 -0.57
C LYS A 131 -10.19 -3.21 0.90
N ALA A 132 -9.15 -3.46 1.68
CA ALA A 132 -9.09 -3.01 3.07
C ALA A 132 -9.19 -1.48 3.13
N ARG A 133 -9.86 -0.96 4.15
CA ARG A 133 -10.05 0.49 4.32
C ARG A 133 -9.67 0.90 5.73
N VAL A 134 -8.92 2.00 5.84
CA VAL A 134 -8.66 2.63 7.14
C VAL A 134 -9.49 3.90 7.27
N THR A 135 -10.05 4.13 8.46
CA THR A 135 -10.88 5.30 8.78
C THR A 135 -10.55 5.84 10.16
N ASN A 136 -10.95 7.08 10.43
CA ASN A 136 -10.78 7.74 11.72
C ASN A 136 -9.34 7.71 12.24
N ALA A 137 -8.36 7.77 11.33
CA ALA A 137 -6.96 7.85 11.69
C ALA A 137 -6.67 9.23 12.28
N SER A 138 -6.08 9.25 13.48
CA SER A 138 -5.66 10.48 14.14
C SER A 138 -4.42 10.28 14.98
N ILE A 139 -3.59 11.32 15.09
CA ILE A 139 -2.44 11.40 15.99
C ILE A 139 -2.51 12.77 16.66
N ASN A 140 -2.49 12.82 17.99
CA ASN A 140 -2.57 14.06 18.78
C ASN A 140 -3.78 14.95 18.41
N ASN A 141 -4.93 14.33 18.10
CA ASN A 141 -6.16 14.98 17.59
C ASN A 141 -6.05 15.65 16.21
N GLU A 142 -4.95 15.45 15.49
CA GLU A 142 -4.82 15.81 14.07
C GLU A 142 -5.36 14.68 13.19
N LEU A 143 -6.01 15.05 12.08
CA LEU A 143 -6.50 14.10 11.08
C LEU A 143 -5.35 13.50 10.29
N TYR A 144 -5.33 12.18 10.19
CA TYR A 144 -4.43 11.43 9.33
C TYR A 144 -5.21 10.63 8.29
N PHE A 145 -4.55 10.35 7.19
CA PHE A 145 -4.97 9.42 6.17
C PHE A 145 -4.02 8.23 6.17
N ILE A 146 -4.58 7.02 6.07
CA ILE A 146 -3.82 5.79 5.99
C ILE A 146 -4.32 5.04 4.77
N GLU A 147 -3.42 4.75 3.85
CA GLU A 147 -3.67 3.93 2.67
C GLU A 147 -2.70 2.75 2.72
N ILE A 148 -3.24 1.54 2.55
CA ILE A 148 -2.51 0.30 2.78
C ILE A 148 -2.72 -0.69 1.65
N THR A 149 -1.67 -1.46 1.41
CA THR A 149 -1.66 -2.58 0.49
C THR A 149 -1.36 -3.84 1.27
N LYS A 150 -2.06 -4.92 0.92
CA LYS A 150 -1.83 -6.22 1.52
C LYS A 150 -0.56 -6.84 0.95
N GLU A 151 0.33 -7.31 1.81
CA GLU A 151 1.48 -8.11 1.42
C GLU A 151 1.11 -9.60 1.35
N THR A 152 1.81 -10.35 0.48
CA THR A 152 1.71 -11.80 0.37
C THR A 152 3.08 -12.43 0.63
N SER A 153 3.10 -13.75 0.82
CA SER A 153 4.34 -14.51 1.01
C SER A 153 5.35 -14.34 -0.13
N THR A 154 4.88 -13.94 -1.31
CA THR A 154 5.69 -13.77 -2.54
C THR A 154 5.83 -12.33 -3.00
N ARG A 155 5.09 -11.38 -2.41
CA ARG A 155 5.08 -9.96 -2.83
C ARG A 155 4.98 -9.06 -1.61
N ARG A 156 5.98 -8.21 -1.44
CA ARG A 156 6.04 -7.20 -0.38
C ARG A 156 5.86 -5.83 -0.99
N SER A 157 5.10 -4.96 -0.33
CA SER A 157 4.94 -3.62 -0.84
C SER A 157 6.14 -2.77 -0.50
N SER A 158 6.47 -1.84 -1.38
CA SER A 158 7.44 -0.77 -1.12
C SER A 158 6.69 0.55 -0.99
N VAL A 159 7.23 1.46 -0.19
CA VAL A 159 6.64 2.77 0.06
C VAL A 159 7.76 3.79 -0.01
N LEU A 160 7.55 4.83 -0.82
CA LEU A 160 8.40 6.00 -0.90
C LEU A 160 7.56 7.19 -0.44
N THR A 161 8.01 7.94 0.57
CA THR A 161 7.24 9.05 1.13
C THR A 161 7.93 10.37 0.86
N GLY A 162 7.15 11.43 0.69
CA GLY A 162 7.73 12.72 0.40
C GLY A 162 6.79 13.88 0.62
N THR A 163 7.34 15.07 0.43
CA THR A 163 6.62 16.32 0.59
C THR A 163 6.82 17.21 -0.61
N PHE A 164 5.74 17.85 -1.03
CA PHE A 164 5.78 18.91 -2.02
C PHE A 164 5.55 20.26 -1.33
N SER A 165 6.36 21.26 -1.69
CA SER A 165 6.17 22.64 -1.25
C SER A 165 6.18 23.57 -2.46
N ASP A 166 5.11 24.34 -2.62
CA ASP A 166 4.99 25.43 -3.59
C ASP A 166 4.98 26.78 -2.85
N PRO A 167 6.06 27.58 -2.98
CA PRO A 167 6.17 28.87 -2.31
C PRO A 167 5.20 29.93 -2.89
N GLU A 168 4.75 29.77 -4.14
CA GLU A 168 3.79 30.67 -4.78
C GLU A 168 2.34 30.27 -4.45
N ASN A 169 2.09 28.98 -4.22
CA ASN A 169 0.81 28.44 -3.77
C ASN A 169 0.95 27.49 -2.56
N PRO A 170 1.12 28.02 -1.34
CA PRO A 170 1.27 27.21 -0.13
C PRO A 170 0.09 26.27 0.15
N PHE A 171 -1.10 26.55 -0.40
CA PHE A 171 -2.28 25.70 -0.22
C PHE A 171 -2.20 24.37 -0.96
N PHE A 172 -1.28 24.24 -1.92
CA PHE A 172 -1.00 23.00 -2.63
C PHE A 172 0.19 22.22 -2.02
N SER A 173 0.79 22.75 -0.94
CA SER A 173 1.85 22.04 -0.22
C SER A 173 1.26 20.91 0.63
N GLY A 174 1.92 19.75 0.62
CA GLY A 174 1.38 18.54 1.24
C GLY A 174 2.33 17.37 1.17
N THR A 175 1.81 16.17 1.46
CA THR A 175 2.55 14.92 1.32
C THR A 175 2.22 14.26 -0.01
N TRP A 176 3.20 13.57 -0.57
CA TRP A 176 3.15 12.88 -1.84
C TRP A 176 3.89 11.57 -1.64
N ASN A 177 3.21 10.46 -1.86
CA ASN A 177 3.72 9.15 -1.51
C ASN A 177 3.45 8.18 -2.64
N LEU A 178 4.41 7.34 -2.96
CA LEU A 178 4.31 6.33 -3.99
C LEU A 178 4.40 4.95 -3.34
N THR A 179 3.57 4.02 -3.80
CA THR A 179 3.59 2.64 -3.31
C THR A 179 3.67 1.65 -4.45
N THR A 180 4.21 0.48 -4.14
CA THR A 180 4.20 -0.71 -5.00
C THR A 180 3.50 -1.84 -4.27
N THR A 181 2.90 -2.78 -5.00
CA THR A 181 2.40 -4.06 -4.48
C THR A 181 3.48 -5.15 -4.44
N GLY A 182 4.72 -4.81 -4.83
CA GLY A 182 5.81 -5.78 -5.03
C GLY A 182 5.75 -6.53 -6.36
N GLU A 183 4.92 -6.08 -7.32
CA GLU A 183 4.91 -6.65 -8.67
C GLU A 183 6.09 -6.11 -9.49
N THR A 184 7.00 -7.01 -9.87
CA THR A 184 8.23 -6.67 -10.62
C THR A 184 8.07 -6.72 -12.14
N THR A 185 6.85 -6.98 -12.64
CA THR A 185 6.61 -7.09 -14.08
C THR A 185 6.20 -5.76 -14.65
N GLY A 186 7.14 -5.10 -15.35
CA GLY A 186 6.85 -3.94 -16.20
C GLY A 186 7.50 -2.63 -15.77
N GLY A 187 8.10 -2.56 -14.58
CA GLY A 187 8.83 -1.38 -14.13
C GLY A 187 10.07 -1.07 -14.96
N ALA A 188 10.55 0.16 -14.85
CA ALA A 188 11.86 0.54 -15.34
C ALA A 188 12.93 -0.46 -14.89
N PHE A 189 13.79 -0.86 -15.85
CA PHE A 189 14.87 -1.83 -15.64
C PHE A 189 14.49 -3.22 -15.08
N GLY A 190 13.20 -3.61 -15.14
CA GLY A 190 12.73 -4.91 -14.62
C GLY A 190 12.46 -4.90 -13.11
N GLU A 191 12.24 -3.72 -12.55
CA GLU A 191 12.02 -3.49 -11.13
C GLU A 191 10.52 -3.45 -10.78
N GLU A 192 10.24 -3.22 -9.50
CA GLU A 192 8.89 -2.92 -9.03
C GLU A 192 8.42 -1.61 -9.65
N TYR A 193 7.22 -1.63 -10.23
CA TYR A 193 6.59 -0.40 -10.70
C TYR A 193 5.69 0.20 -9.62
N PHE A 194 5.55 1.51 -9.62
CA PHE A 194 4.57 2.20 -8.80
C PHE A 194 3.17 1.91 -9.30
N ASP A 195 2.31 1.45 -8.40
CA ASP A 195 0.91 1.18 -8.71
C ASP A 195 -0.05 2.14 -8.02
N GLN A 196 0.46 2.98 -7.11
CA GLN A 196 -0.35 4.00 -6.48
C GLN A 196 0.45 5.25 -6.08
N LEU A 197 -0.14 6.42 -6.37
CA LEU A 197 0.23 7.72 -5.85
C LEU A 197 -0.81 8.13 -4.80
N ILE A 198 -0.36 8.60 -3.63
CA ILE A 198 -1.18 9.15 -2.57
C ILE A 198 -0.72 10.56 -2.26
N VAL A 199 -1.60 11.53 -2.47
CA VAL A 199 -1.34 12.94 -2.17
C VAL A 199 -2.27 13.40 -1.05
N THR A 200 -1.71 13.97 0.02
CA THR A 200 -2.50 14.63 1.07
C THR A 200 -2.18 16.11 1.14
N TYR A 201 -3.22 16.94 1.06
CA TYR A 201 -3.10 18.39 1.30
C TYR A 201 -4.44 18.98 1.70
N ASN A 202 -4.41 20.03 2.51
CA ASN A 202 -5.60 20.81 2.91
C ASN A 202 -6.79 19.98 3.44
N GLY A 203 -6.52 18.89 4.15
CA GLY A 203 -7.52 17.99 4.72
C GLY A 203 -8.15 17.02 3.73
N TYR A 204 -7.57 16.87 2.54
CA TYR A 204 -8.00 15.92 1.52
C TYR A 204 -6.91 14.89 1.24
N MET A 205 -7.35 13.72 0.79
CA MET A 205 -6.49 12.68 0.22
C MET A 205 -6.95 12.39 -1.21
N PHE A 206 -5.99 12.35 -2.12
CA PHE A 206 -6.18 11.92 -3.49
C PHE A 206 -5.35 10.67 -3.72
N THR A 207 -5.91 9.74 -4.49
CA THR A 207 -5.21 8.51 -4.88
C THR A 207 -5.29 8.36 -6.38
N ASP A 208 -4.15 8.13 -7.01
CA ASP A 208 -4.09 7.70 -8.40
C ASP A 208 -3.52 6.29 -8.45
N ASN A 209 -4.11 5.42 -9.27
CA ASN A 209 -3.62 4.06 -9.48
C ASN A 209 -3.46 3.75 -10.99
N ASN A 210 -3.51 4.78 -11.84
CA ASN A 210 -3.31 4.66 -13.27
C ASN A 210 -2.08 5.47 -13.64
N PHE A 211 -0.99 4.77 -13.93
CA PHE A 211 0.24 5.40 -14.37
C PHE A 211 0.38 5.27 -15.88
N GLU A 212 0.81 6.35 -16.52
CA GLU A 212 1.10 6.37 -17.94
C GLU A 212 2.50 5.79 -18.22
N ASN A 213 2.63 5.12 -19.36
CA ASN A 213 3.95 4.85 -19.90
C ASN A 213 4.62 6.17 -20.31
N PHE A 214 5.92 6.27 -20.09
CA PHE A 214 6.69 7.46 -20.41
C PHE A 214 8.02 7.13 -21.08
N ASP A 215 8.56 8.13 -21.75
CA ASP A 215 9.90 8.12 -22.32
C ASP A 215 10.81 8.96 -21.43
N VAL A 216 12.07 8.56 -21.21
CA VAL A 216 13.02 9.34 -20.40
C VAL A 216 14.43 9.36 -20.99
N CYS A 217 14.97 10.55 -21.25
CA CYS A 217 16.29 10.81 -21.86
C CYS A 217 16.49 10.23 -23.28
N THR A 218 16.33 8.93 -23.44
CA THR A 218 16.37 8.13 -24.68
C THR A 218 15.66 6.77 -24.54
N LEU A 219 15.20 6.46 -23.32
CA LEU A 219 14.49 5.25 -22.93
C LEU A 219 13.01 5.42 -23.29
N VAL A 220 12.35 4.37 -23.79
CA VAL A 220 10.97 4.45 -24.29
C VAL A 220 10.06 3.43 -23.64
N ASP A 221 8.81 3.82 -23.44
CA ASP A 221 7.68 2.96 -23.03
C ASP A 221 7.86 2.28 -21.66
N TYR A 222 8.29 3.04 -20.65
CA TYR A 222 8.50 2.56 -19.28
C TYR A 222 7.29 2.82 -18.38
N LEU A 223 7.00 1.86 -17.49
CA LEU A 223 6.13 2.14 -16.34
C LEU A 223 6.94 2.79 -15.22
N PRO A 224 6.31 3.72 -14.46
CA PRO A 224 6.95 4.36 -13.33
C PRO A 224 7.46 3.38 -12.29
N GLY A 225 8.63 3.63 -11.71
CA GLY A 225 9.22 2.76 -10.69
C GLY A 225 10.37 3.42 -9.95
N ALA A 226 10.92 2.70 -8.97
CA ALA A 226 12.10 3.14 -8.24
C ALA A 226 13.01 1.97 -7.84
N ASP A 227 14.27 2.31 -7.71
CA ASP A 227 15.35 1.51 -7.16
C ASP A 227 16.01 2.27 -5.99
N VAL A 228 17.10 1.73 -5.44
CA VAL A 228 17.81 2.34 -4.30
C VAL A 228 18.34 3.74 -4.62
N ASP A 229 18.70 4.01 -5.87
CA ASP A 229 19.39 5.22 -6.31
C ASP A 229 18.59 6.04 -7.35
N SER A 230 17.41 5.57 -7.76
CA SER A 230 16.66 6.10 -8.90
C SER A 230 15.16 6.07 -8.66
N VAL A 231 14.48 7.11 -9.11
CA VAL A 231 13.02 7.18 -9.18
C VAL A 231 12.66 7.68 -10.56
N LEU A 232 11.90 6.89 -11.33
CA LEU A 232 11.59 7.21 -12.72
C LEU A 232 10.08 7.22 -12.88
N ALA A 233 9.49 8.41 -12.90
CA ALA A 233 8.08 8.65 -13.11
C ALA A 233 7.89 9.99 -13.83
N GLY A 234 8.13 10.03 -15.14
CA GLY A 234 7.98 11.25 -15.95
C GLY A 234 6.59 11.38 -16.56
N GLY A 235 6.02 12.59 -16.59
CA GLY A 235 4.88 12.89 -17.47
C GLY A 235 3.55 12.29 -17.02
N GLN A 236 3.46 11.98 -15.73
CA GLN A 236 2.30 11.31 -15.15
C GLN A 236 1.17 12.31 -14.97
N THR A 237 -0.07 11.93 -15.23
CA THR A 237 -1.21 12.84 -15.13
C THR A 237 -2.21 12.33 -14.10
N SER A 238 -2.30 13.04 -12.98
CA SER A 238 -3.21 12.67 -11.88
C SER A 238 -4.32 13.69 -11.72
N ASP A 239 -5.53 13.24 -11.35
CA ASP A 239 -6.66 14.11 -11.01
C ASP A 239 -6.60 14.51 -9.52
N LEU A 240 -6.06 15.69 -9.24
CA LEU A 240 -5.86 16.24 -7.90
C LEU A 240 -6.77 17.45 -7.66
N SER A 241 -8.06 17.32 -7.95
CA SER A 241 -9.03 18.42 -8.13
C SER A 241 -8.90 19.13 -9.50
N GLY A 242 -8.56 18.36 -10.51
CA GLY A 242 -8.15 18.80 -11.83
C GLY A 242 -6.95 17.96 -12.30
N PRO A 243 -6.82 17.73 -13.63
CA PRO A 243 -5.66 17.04 -14.16
C PRO A 243 -4.41 17.90 -13.93
N ILE A 244 -3.39 17.29 -13.32
CA ILE A 244 -2.06 17.88 -13.12
C ILE A 244 -1.04 16.91 -13.70
N THR A 245 -0.17 17.41 -14.57
CA THR A 245 0.95 16.62 -15.06
C THR A 245 2.13 16.83 -14.13
N TRP A 246 2.77 15.74 -13.73
CA TRP A 246 3.90 15.76 -12.81
C TRP A 246 5.04 14.86 -13.28
N HIS A 247 6.27 15.27 -12.93
CA HIS A 247 7.47 14.52 -13.24
C HIS A 247 8.33 14.34 -12.00
N LEU A 248 8.72 13.09 -11.77
CA LEU A 248 9.64 12.65 -10.75
C LEU A 248 10.65 11.73 -11.40
N VAL A 249 11.67 12.32 -12.02
CA VAL A 249 12.75 11.58 -12.67
C VAL A 249 14.05 11.95 -12.01
N ARG A 250 14.67 10.98 -11.33
CA ARG A 250 16.05 11.02 -10.83
C ARG A 250 16.69 9.68 -11.14
N ASP A 251 17.88 9.72 -11.69
CA ASP A 251 18.75 8.56 -11.84
C ASP A 251 20.15 9.00 -11.44
N ALA A 252 20.65 8.48 -10.32
CA ALA A 252 21.95 8.90 -9.80
C ALA A 252 23.12 8.58 -10.76
N ALA A 253 22.98 7.54 -11.59
CA ALA A 253 24.02 7.08 -12.51
C ALA A 253 24.01 7.85 -13.84
N LEU A 254 22.84 8.25 -14.33
CA LEU A 254 22.66 8.89 -15.64
C LEU A 254 22.50 10.42 -15.55
N ILE A 255 21.76 10.92 -14.57
CA ILE A 255 21.26 12.29 -14.53
C ILE A 255 21.86 13.07 -13.35
N GLY A 256 22.04 12.42 -12.20
CA GLY A 256 22.63 12.97 -10.98
C GLY A 256 21.74 13.93 -10.18
N ASP A 257 20.72 14.52 -10.82
CA ASP A 257 19.72 15.42 -10.21
C ASP A 257 18.31 15.12 -10.78
N TYR A 258 17.28 15.81 -10.28
CA TYR A 258 15.92 15.68 -10.77
C TYR A 258 15.69 16.39 -12.12
N THR A 259 14.99 15.73 -13.03
CA THR A 259 14.65 16.26 -14.37
C THR A 259 13.19 15.97 -14.75
N ASN A 260 12.73 16.52 -15.88
CA ASN A 260 11.56 15.98 -16.58
C ASN A 260 11.92 14.75 -17.42
N GLU A 261 10.91 14.19 -18.09
CA GLU A 261 11.03 13.17 -19.14
C GLU A 261 12.01 13.54 -20.27
N GLY A 262 12.12 14.83 -20.58
CA GLY A 262 13.09 15.36 -21.56
C GLY A 262 14.53 15.44 -21.05
N CYS A 263 14.79 15.03 -19.80
CA CYS A 263 16.09 15.12 -19.12
C CYS A 263 16.67 16.53 -19.10
N THR A 264 15.76 17.50 -18.96
CA THR A 264 16.08 18.88 -18.69
C THR A 264 15.77 19.18 -17.24
N GLY A 265 16.71 19.84 -16.55
CA GLY A 265 16.44 20.40 -15.24
C GLY A 265 15.43 21.53 -15.38
N ALA A 266 14.36 21.49 -14.62
CA ALA A 266 13.39 22.57 -14.51
C ALA A 266 13.04 22.78 -13.03
N THR A 267 12.36 23.87 -12.70
CA THR A 267 12.01 24.24 -11.32
C THR A 267 10.57 24.71 -11.24
N SER A 268 9.70 23.98 -10.54
CA SER A 268 8.34 24.43 -10.17
C SER A 268 8.02 24.30 -8.66
N GLY A 269 8.91 23.70 -7.87
CA GLY A 269 8.75 23.56 -6.41
C GLY A 269 9.92 22.80 -5.78
N THR A 270 9.99 22.74 -4.46
CA THR A 270 10.94 21.87 -3.76
C THR A 270 10.23 20.63 -3.28
N PHE A 271 10.78 19.48 -3.61
CA PHE A 271 10.32 18.19 -3.18
C PHE A 271 11.38 17.55 -2.28
N SER A 272 10.96 16.78 -1.29
CA SER A 272 11.87 15.96 -0.49
C SER A 272 11.30 14.55 -0.41
N TRP A 273 12.07 13.54 -0.85
CA TRP A 273 11.73 12.13 -0.70
C TRP A 273 12.58 11.53 0.41
N SER A 274 11.97 10.65 1.18
CA SER A 274 12.68 9.79 2.11
C SER A 274 12.37 8.33 1.78
N ASP A 275 13.44 7.55 1.65
CA ASP A 275 13.38 6.10 1.80
C ASP A 275 13.87 5.69 3.20
N ALA A 276 13.93 4.38 3.46
CA ALA A 276 14.34 3.87 4.78
C ALA A 276 15.78 4.24 5.20
N ASN A 277 16.62 4.75 4.29
CA ASN A 277 18.05 4.95 4.48
C ASN A 277 18.54 6.37 4.10
N GLU A 278 17.90 7.04 3.13
CA GLU A 278 18.35 8.34 2.61
C GLU A 278 17.18 9.29 2.33
N ALA A 279 17.46 10.58 2.52
CA ALA A 279 16.56 11.68 2.14
C ALA A 279 17.16 12.44 0.95
N TYR A 280 16.35 12.62 -0.10
CA TYR A 280 16.72 13.30 -1.32
C TYR A 280 15.88 14.56 -1.48
N ASP A 281 16.53 15.71 -1.43
CA ASP A 281 15.92 16.97 -1.84
C ASP A 281 15.99 17.09 -3.36
N GLY A 282 14.90 17.51 -3.96
CA GLY A 282 14.69 17.54 -5.39
C GLY A 282 13.65 18.54 -5.83
N VAL A 283 13.29 18.47 -7.10
CA VAL A 283 12.23 19.29 -7.69
C VAL A 283 11.28 18.34 -8.42
N ILE A 284 10.02 18.29 -8.00
CA ILE A 284 8.95 17.75 -8.86
C ILE A 284 8.47 18.88 -9.74
N LEU A 285 8.37 18.56 -11.03
CA LEU A 285 7.85 19.44 -12.04
C LEU A 285 6.35 19.25 -12.11
N LEU A 286 5.59 20.34 -11.99
CA LEU A 286 4.15 20.36 -12.16
C LEU A 286 3.83 21.28 -13.35
N ASP A 287 3.20 20.71 -14.37
CA ASP A 287 2.74 21.40 -15.58
C ASP A 287 1.20 21.49 -15.64
#